data_AF-A0A2C5ZSH2-F1
#
_entry.id   AF-A0A2C5ZSH2-F1
#
_cell.length_a   1.000
_cell.length_b   1.000
_cell.length_c   1.000
_cell.angle_alpha   90.00
_cell.angle_beta   90.00
_cell.angle_gamma   90.00
#
_symmetry.space_group_name_H-M   'P 1'
#
loop_
_entity.id
_entity.type
_entity.pdbx_description
1 polymer ?
#
loop_
_entity_poly.entity_id
_entity_poly.type
_entity_poly.pdbx_seq_one_letter_code
_entity_poly.pdbx_strand_id
1 'polypeptide(L)'
;MYEAIRRAARERVDDFTLAPRDGRAWAVAAGAVVRISTPEGPQVGDLNLWNRHNRHERFWASKTRQLQSSHLSRLDRLWSTAPFLRPLATVLADSLAWYGRDGNGARVHDLLGSRCDPYAGLLAGAGGYDFHCHSNLVRAVRPFGLAEHDVHDVVNLFQVTGLDDRGRYFMSPSPARAGDAVELLAEQDLLMALSTCPGGDLSAWALDSPAAMASTCRPLRVQVFRLADDGLLARLGWRPACVSAYAGRHGIVEPDA
;
A
#
# COMPACT_ATOMS: atom_id res chain seq x y z
N MET A 1 12.10 -16.67 10.57
CA MET A 1 12.08 -15.28 11.08
C MET A 1 10.69 -14.65 10.98
N TYR A 2 10.21 -14.24 9.80
CA TYR A 2 8.91 -13.52 9.67
C TYR A 2 7.70 -14.25 10.25
N GLU A 3 7.64 -15.58 10.16
CA GLU A 3 6.56 -16.35 10.80
C GLU A 3 6.59 -16.28 12.34
N ALA A 4 7.79 -16.19 12.94
CA ALA A 4 7.93 -16.01 14.39
C ALA A 4 7.47 -14.60 14.80
N ILE A 5 7.83 -13.57 14.03
CA ILE A 5 7.33 -12.19 14.23
C ILE A 5 5.81 -12.15 14.11
N ARG A 6 5.25 -12.84 13.10
CA ARG A 6 3.80 -12.91 12.90
C ARG A 6 3.06 -13.53 14.09
N ARG A 7 3.61 -14.58 14.70
CA ARG A 7 2.99 -15.28 15.85
C ARG A 7 3.29 -14.65 17.21
N ALA A 8 4.23 -13.72 17.28
CA ALA A 8 4.64 -13.11 18.53
C ALA A 8 3.48 -12.36 19.21
N ALA A 9 3.54 -12.27 20.54
CA ALA A 9 2.67 -11.40 21.29
C ALA A 9 2.94 -9.93 20.93
N ARG A 10 1.88 -9.13 20.87
CA ARG A 10 1.91 -7.76 20.37
C ARG A 10 1.10 -6.85 21.28
N GLU A 11 1.55 -5.62 21.42
CA GLU A 11 0.83 -4.56 22.11
C GLU A 11 0.40 -3.50 21.10
N ARG A 12 -0.87 -3.12 21.15
CA ARG A 12 -1.42 -2.10 20.26
C ARG A 12 -1.00 -0.72 20.73
N VAL A 13 -0.38 0.04 19.85
CA VAL A 13 0.13 1.40 20.14
C VAL A 13 -0.71 2.49 19.46
N ASP A 14 -1.42 2.15 18.38
CA ASP A 14 -2.37 3.04 17.72
C ASP A 14 -3.54 2.24 17.15
N ASP A 15 -4.71 2.85 17.07
CA ASP A 15 -5.96 2.25 16.58
C ASP A 15 -6.90 3.34 16.09
N PHE A 16 -7.17 3.35 14.80
CA PHE A 16 -8.07 4.33 14.22
C PHE A 16 -8.79 3.81 12.98
N THR A 17 -9.92 4.44 12.70
CA THR A 17 -10.73 4.18 11.53
C THR A 17 -10.65 5.38 10.59
N LEU A 18 -10.38 5.15 9.32
CA LEU A 18 -10.48 6.16 8.26
C LEU A 18 -11.90 6.16 7.74
N ALA A 19 -12.52 7.35 7.73
CA ALA A 19 -13.82 7.54 7.11
C ALA A 19 -13.76 7.21 5.61
N PRO A 20 -14.88 6.86 4.97
CA PRO A 20 -14.91 6.67 3.53
C PRO A 20 -14.54 7.96 2.78
N ARG A 21 -13.79 7.84 1.66
CA ARG A 21 -13.36 8.96 0.80
C ARG A 21 -12.43 9.95 1.48
N ASP A 22 -11.62 9.47 2.42
CA ASP A 22 -10.68 10.29 3.18
C ASP A 22 -9.28 9.66 3.22
N GLY A 23 -8.29 10.45 3.62
CA GLY A 23 -6.91 10.02 3.75
C GLY A 23 -6.33 10.36 5.11
N ARG A 24 -5.54 9.45 5.68
CA ARG A 24 -4.77 9.70 6.91
C ARG A 24 -3.35 9.18 6.77
N ALA A 25 -2.39 9.96 7.26
CA ALA A 25 -1.00 9.57 7.38
C ALA A 25 -0.60 9.39 8.86
N TRP A 26 0.33 8.46 9.11
CA TRP A 26 0.80 8.13 10.45
C TRP A 26 2.23 7.58 10.42
N ALA A 27 2.95 7.76 11.53
CA ALA A 27 4.31 7.23 11.69
C ALA A 27 4.28 5.80 12.24
N VAL A 28 5.21 4.96 11.78
CA VAL A 28 5.39 3.58 12.20
C VAL A 28 6.87 3.33 12.46
N ALA A 29 7.20 2.77 13.62
CA ALA A 29 8.58 2.43 13.95
C ALA A 29 9.03 1.15 13.22
N ALA A 30 10.31 1.04 12.90
CA ALA A 30 10.89 -0.19 12.37
C ALA A 30 10.64 -1.37 13.33
N GLY A 31 10.25 -2.52 12.79
CA GLY A 31 9.92 -3.72 13.54
C GLY A 31 8.47 -3.75 14.08
N ALA A 32 7.72 -2.65 13.96
CA ALA A 32 6.30 -2.64 14.28
C ALA A 32 5.46 -3.36 13.21
N VAL A 33 4.31 -3.88 13.61
CA VAL A 33 3.35 -4.52 12.72
C VAL A 33 2.15 -3.60 12.51
N VAL A 34 1.78 -3.35 11.26
CA VAL A 34 0.60 -2.58 10.88
C VAL A 34 -0.44 -3.55 10.33
N ARG A 35 -1.65 -3.51 10.89
CA ARG A 35 -2.81 -4.24 10.37
C ARG A 35 -3.77 -3.25 9.75
N ILE A 36 -4.13 -3.49 8.49
CA ILE A 36 -5.16 -2.73 7.76
C ILE A 36 -6.32 -3.69 7.50
N SER A 37 -7.53 -3.32 7.90
CA SER A 37 -8.70 -4.20 7.81
C SER A 37 -9.96 -3.51 7.31
N THR A 38 -10.92 -4.32 6.88
CA THR A 38 -12.25 -3.96 6.39
C THR A 38 -13.30 -4.17 7.49
N PRO A 39 -13.50 -3.26 8.47
CA PRO A 39 -14.33 -3.51 9.64
C PRO A 39 -15.81 -3.77 9.31
N GLU A 40 -16.35 -3.12 8.28
CA GLU A 40 -17.79 -3.13 7.96
C GLU A 40 -18.13 -3.88 6.66
N GLY A 41 -17.13 -4.43 5.97
CA GLY A 41 -17.29 -5.04 4.66
C GLY A 41 -16.30 -4.51 3.64
N PRO A 42 -16.43 -4.88 2.36
CA PRO A 42 -15.42 -4.62 1.35
C PRO A 42 -15.21 -3.12 1.12
N GLN A 43 -13.95 -2.73 1.07
CA GLN A 43 -13.49 -1.38 0.74
C GLN A 43 -12.06 -1.48 0.23
N VAL A 44 -11.78 -0.86 -0.92
CA VAL A 44 -10.43 -0.73 -1.46
C VAL A 44 -9.67 0.40 -0.75
N GLY A 45 -8.39 0.18 -0.48
CA GLY A 45 -7.52 1.17 0.14
C GLY A 45 -6.22 1.41 -0.65
N ASP A 46 -5.92 2.66 -0.92
CA ASP A 46 -4.71 3.08 -1.64
C ASP A 46 -3.62 3.45 -0.63
N LEU A 47 -2.53 2.68 -0.57
CA LEU A 47 -1.46 2.84 0.40
C LEU A 47 -0.19 3.44 -0.23
N ASN A 48 0.37 4.46 0.42
CA ASN A 48 1.72 4.97 0.17
C ASN A 48 2.62 4.80 1.40
N LEU A 49 3.92 4.65 1.15
CA LEU A 49 4.93 4.46 2.19
C LEU A 49 6.16 5.30 1.85
N TRP A 50 6.69 6.00 2.85
CA TRP A 50 7.96 6.72 2.80
C TRP A 50 8.83 6.26 3.96
N ASN A 51 10.15 6.34 3.81
CA ASN A 51 11.02 6.39 4.96
C ASN A 51 10.69 7.65 5.77
N ARG A 52 10.43 7.49 7.07
CA ARG A 52 10.03 8.58 7.96
C ARG A 52 11.03 9.73 8.01
N HIS A 53 12.31 9.41 7.84
CA HIS A 53 13.43 10.35 7.97
C HIS A 53 13.94 10.85 6.62
N ASN A 54 13.39 10.36 5.51
CA ASN A 54 13.78 10.77 4.16
C ASN A 54 12.65 10.53 3.15
N ARG A 55 11.90 11.59 2.82
CA ARG A 55 10.78 11.53 1.86
C ARG A 55 11.18 11.08 0.44
N HIS A 56 12.46 11.17 0.07
CA HIS A 56 12.93 10.72 -1.24
C HIS A 56 13.01 9.19 -1.33
N GLU A 57 13.16 8.51 -0.19
CA GLU A 57 13.02 7.06 -0.11
C GLU A 57 11.54 6.72 0.10
N ARG A 58 10.89 6.24 -0.95
CA ARG A 58 9.46 5.92 -0.95
C ARG A 58 9.18 4.64 -1.70
N PHE A 59 7.97 4.12 -1.56
CA PHE A 59 7.57 2.89 -2.22
C PHE A 59 7.67 2.99 -3.75
N TRP A 60 8.12 1.89 -4.37
CA TRP A 60 8.28 1.77 -5.81
C TRP A 60 7.44 0.62 -6.36
N ALA A 61 6.21 0.94 -6.80
CA ALA A 61 5.25 -0.05 -7.28
C ALA A 61 5.79 -0.91 -8.43
N SER A 62 6.36 -0.30 -9.47
CA SER A 62 6.86 -1.03 -10.64
C SER A 62 8.05 -1.94 -10.33
N LYS A 63 8.98 -1.50 -9.46
CA LYS A 63 10.09 -2.36 -9.02
C LYS A 63 9.63 -3.48 -8.11
N THR A 64 8.68 -3.20 -7.22
CA THR A 64 8.05 -4.24 -6.39
C THR A 64 7.35 -5.28 -7.25
N ARG A 65 6.60 -4.84 -8.26
CA ARG A 65 5.97 -5.72 -9.25
C ARG A 65 6.98 -6.60 -9.98
N GLN A 66 8.12 -6.03 -10.35
CA GLN A 66 9.19 -6.77 -11.04
C GLN A 66 9.84 -7.83 -10.14
N LEU A 67 10.01 -7.55 -8.85
CA LEU A 67 10.72 -8.42 -7.91
C LEU A 67 9.81 -9.45 -7.23
N GLN A 68 8.52 -9.14 -7.09
CA GLN A 68 7.53 -9.98 -6.41
C GLN A 68 6.53 -10.54 -7.44
N SER A 69 5.50 -9.76 -7.74
CA SER A 69 4.35 -10.15 -8.56
C SER A 69 3.51 -8.90 -8.89
N SER A 70 2.59 -8.98 -9.84
CA SER A 70 1.60 -7.91 -10.11
C SER A 70 0.68 -7.61 -8.94
N HIS A 71 0.60 -8.52 -7.97
CA HIS A 71 -0.27 -8.45 -6.82
C HIS A 71 0.46 -9.02 -5.60
N LEU A 72 0.34 -8.34 -4.46
CA LEU A 72 1.03 -8.72 -3.23
C LEU A 72 0.30 -9.84 -2.50
N SER A 73 1.07 -10.73 -1.88
CA SER A 73 0.59 -11.64 -0.84
C SER A 73 1.69 -11.91 0.19
N ARG A 74 1.49 -12.91 1.05
CA ARG A 74 2.34 -13.22 2.20
C ARG A 74 3.81 -13.40 1.78
N LEU A 75 4.70 -12.74 2.53
CA LEU A 75 6.16 -12.65 2.37
C LEU A 75 6.65 -11.75 1.23
N ASP A 76 5.76 -11.19 0.42
CA ASP A 76 6.17 -10.16 -0.53
C ASP A 76 6.62 -8.90 0.21
N ARG A 77 7.62 -8.24 -0.37
CA ARG A 77 8.22 -7.02 0.17
C ARG A 77 7.87 -5.84 -0.71
N LEU A 78 7.54 -4.73 -0.07
CA LEU A 78 7.37 -3.42 -0.68
C LEU A 78 8.74 -2.75 -0.75
N TRP A 79 9.26 -2.56 -1.96
CA TRP A 79 10.62 -2.05 -2.17
C TRP A 79 10.64 -0.53 -2.32
N SER A 80 11.69 0.12 -1.80
CA SER A 80 11.92 1.55 -1.99
C SER A 80 12.49 1.89 -3.38
N THR A 81 12.33 3.16 -3.76
CA THR A 81 12.89 3.77 -4.97
C THR A 81 14.41 3.68 -5.02
N ALA A 82 14.98 3.69 -6.23
CA ALA A 82 16.39 4.01 -6.39
C ALA A 82 16.67 5.45 -5.90
N PRO A 83 17.86 5.73 -5.33
CA PRO A 83 19.01 4.83 -5.21
C PRO A 83 18.97 3.88 -3.99
N PHE A 84 17.94 3.94 -3.15
CA PHE A 84 17.88 3.22 -1.88
C PHE A 84 17.67 1.72 -2.05
N LEU A 85 16.69 1.32 -2.87
CA LEU A 85 16.32 -0.06 -3.21
C LEU A 85 16.49 -1.06 -2.06
N ARG A 86 15.64 -0.94 -1.04
CA ARG A 86 15.56 -1.88 0.08
C ARG A 86 14.11 -2.10 0.50
N PRO A 87 13.80 -3.15 1.28
CA PRO A 87 12.47 -3.35 1.81
C PRO A 87 12.06 -2.20 2.74
N LEU A 88 10.90 -1.59 2.47
CA LEU A 88 10.20 -0.68 3.38
C LEU A 88 9.25 -1.45 4.30
N ALA A 89 8.55 -2.44 3.75
CA ALA A 89 7.65 -3.30 4.51
C ALA A 89 7.59 -4.71 3.92
N THR A 90 7.19 -5.68 4.73
CA THR A 90 6.99 -7.09 4.33
C THR A 90 5.61 -7.56 4.75
N VAL A 91 4.86 -8.21 3.85
CA VAL A 91 3.55 -8.78 4.16
C VAL A 91 3.70 -9.98 5.08
N LEU A 92 3.22 -9.87 6.32
CA LEU A 92 3.23 -10.96 7.30
C LEU A 92 2.00 -11.86 7.16
N ALA A 93 0.84 -11.27 6.92
CA ALA A 93 -0.43 -11.99 6.81
C ALA A 93 -1.33 -11.32 5.78
N ASP A 94 -2.14 -12.13 5.13
CA ASP A 94 -3.11 -11.75 4.12
C ASP A 94 -4.29 -12.71 4.25
N SER A 95 -5.45 -12.22 4.70
CA SER A 95 -6.64 -13.04 4.86
C SER A 95 -7.33 -13.38 3.54
N LEU A 96 -6.97 -12.70 2.44
CA LEU A 96 -7.49 -12.93 1.09
C LEU A 96 -6.54 -13.76 0.22
N ALA A 97 -5.46 -14.29 0.78
CA ALA A 97 -4.50 -15.12 0.05
C ALA A 97 -5.15 -16.33 -0.64
N TRP A 98 -6.29 -16.81 -0.13
CA TRP A 98 -7.08 -17.89 -0.73
C TRP A 98 -7.67 -17.52 -2.11
N TYR A 99 -7.82 -16.23 -2.42
CA TYR A 99 -8.40 -15.76 -3.68
C TYR A 99 -7.54 -16.18 -4.88
N GLY A 100 -6.22 -16.23 -4.71
CA GLY A 100 -5.31 -16.76 -5.72
C GLY A 100 -5.37 -15.99 -7.04
N ARG A 101 -5.83 -16.67 -8.09
CA ARG A 101 -6.06 -16.11 -9.43
C ARG A 101 -7.44 -16.56 -9.90
N ASP A 102 -8.30 -15.63 -10.27
CA ASP A 102 -9.64 -15.96 -10.76
C ASP A 102 -9.62 -16.44 -12.23
N GLY A 103 -10.80 -16.81 -12.76
CA GLY A 103 -10.96 -17.31 -14.12
C GLY A 103 -10.62 -16.29 -15.22
N ASN A 104 -10.64 -14.99 -14.90
CA ASN A 104 -10.24 -13.90 -15.80
C ASN A 104 -8.77 -13.50 -15.61
N GLY A 105 -8.06 -14.21 -14.73
CA GLY A 105 -6.68 -13.95 -14.41
C GLY A 105 -6.43 -12.84 -13.40
N ALA A 106 -7.47 -12.33 -12.76
CA ALA A 106 -7.40 -11.27 -11.76
C ALA A 106 -6.94 -11.78 -10.39
N ARG A 107 -6.38 -10.89 -9.57
CA ARG A 107 -5.90 -11.17 -8.21
C ARG A 107 -6.16 -9.98 -7.30
N VAL A 108 -5.97 -10.14 -5.97
CA VAL A 108 -6.15 -9.10 -4.94
C VAL A 108 -4.83 -8.39 -4.60
N HIS A 109 -4.90 -7.15 -4.09
CA HIS A 109 -3.74 -6.34 -3.66
C HIS A 109 -2.83 -5.87 -4.81
N ASP A 110 -3.41 -5.07 -5.70
CA ASP A 110 -2.85 -4.70 -6.99
C ASP A 110 -1.64 -3.74 -6.94
N LEU A 111 -0.70 -3.96 -7.86
CA LEU A 111 0.46 -3.10 -8.17
C LEU A 111 0.53 -2.69 -9.66
N LEU A 112 -0.47 -3.02 -10.48
CA LEU A 112 -0.59 -2.63 -11.89
C LEU A 112 -1.08 -1.19 -12.02
N GLY A 113 -2.07 -0.81 -11.22
CA GLY A 113 -2.64 0.53 -11.21
C GLY A 113 -1.74 1.57 -10.54
N SER A 114 -2.11 2.84 -10.73
CA SER A 114 -1.49 3.99 -10.05
C SER A 114 -2.27 4.37 -8.80
N ARG A 115 -3.41 5.05 -8.99
CA ARG A 115 -4.43 5.48 -8.03
C ARG A 115 -5.50 6.25 -8.80
N CYS A 116 -6.74 6.30 -8.31
CA CYS A 116 -7.70 7.25 -8.89
C CYS A 116 -7.25 8.70 -8.60
N ASP A 117 -7.41 9.58 -9.57
CA ASP A 117 -6.88 10.93 -9.52
C ASP A 117 -7.78 11.94 -10.27
N PRO A 118 -7.79 13.22 -9.82
CA PRO A 118 -8.65 14.24 -10.42
C PRO A 118 -8.27 14.59 -11.86
N TYR A 119 -7.03 14.34 -12.27
CA TYR A 119 -6.53 14.69 -13.59
C TYR A 119 -7.08 13.76 -14.67
N ALA A 120 -7.01 12.45 -14.43
CA ALA A 120 -7.66 11.45 -15.26
C ALA A 120 -9.19 11.63 -15.29
N GLY A 121 -9.79 11.97 -14.14
CA GLY A 121 -11.21 12.33 -14.06
C GLY A 121 -11.59 13.49 -14.98
N LEU A 122 -10.79 14.56 -14.98
CA LEU A 122 -10.99 15.71 -15.89
C LEU A 122 -10.83 15.33 -17.36
N LEU A 123 -9.80 14.54 -17.70
CA LEU A 123 -9.60 14.03 -19.06
C LEU A 123 -10.77 13.17 -19.54
N ALA A 124 -11.42 12.45 -18.63
CA ALA A 124 -12.60 11.63 -18.90
C ALA A 124 -13.93 12.40 -18.86
N GLY A 125 -13.91 13.71 -18.59
CA GLY A 125 -15.12 14.54 -18.58
C GLY A 125 -15.96 14.46 -17.29
N ALA A 126 -15.44 13.87 -16.21
CA ALA A 126 -16.17 13.67 -14.95
C ALA A 126 -16.35 14.95 -14.09
N GLY A 127 -15.95 16.13 -14.60
CA GLY A 127 -15.90 17.37 -13.84
C GLY A 127 -14.81 17.39 -12.76
N GLY A 128 -14.76 18.45 -11.97
CA GLY A 128 -13.82 18.56 -10.85
C GLY A 128 -14.29 17.76 -9.63
N TYR A 129 -13.51 16.77 -9.19
CA TYR A 129 -13.79 15.99 -7.97
C TYR A 129 -12.52 15.82 -7.12
N ASP A 130 -12.56 16.28 -5.87
CA ASP A 130 -11.38 16.41 -5.00
C ASP A 130 -11.21 15.27 -3.98
N PHE A 131 -12.03 14.22 -4.04
CA PHE A 131 -11.98 13.11 -3.07
C PHE A 131 -11.49 11.80 -3.69
N HIS A 132 -10.77 11.90 -4.81
CA HIS A 132 -9.95 10.84 -5.36
C HIS A 132 -8.83 10.44 -4.40
N CYS A 133 -8.35 9.20 -4.50
CA CYS A 133 -7.25 8.70 -3.68
C CYS A 133 -5.99 9.57 -3.75
N HIS A 134 -5.67 10.08 -4.94
CA HIS A 134 -4.61 11.07 -5.10
C HIS A 134 -4.79 12.25 -4.14
N SER A 135 -5.90 12.98 -4.24
CA SER A 135 -6.18 14.16 -3.43
C SER A 135 -6.27 13.84 -1.93
N ASN A 136 -6.83 12.68 -1.57
CA ASN A 136 -6.91 12.21 -0.19
C ASN A 136 -5.50 12.01 0.40
N LEU A 137 -4.60 11.37 -0.34
CA LEU A 137 -3.20 11.17 0.06
C LEU A 137 -2.45 12.51 0.16
N VAL A 138 -2.63 13.42 -0.81
CA VAL A 138 -2.03 14.77 -0.76
C VAL A 138 -2.42 15.51 0.51
N ARG A 139 -3.72 15.52 0.86
CA ARG A 139 -4.20 16.15 2.10
C ARG A 139 -3.65 15.45 3.34
N ALA A 140 -3.58 14.12 3.33
CA ALA A 140 -3.11 13.32 4.46
C ALA A 140 -1.64 13.59 4.83
N VAL A 141 -0.77 13.79 3.83
CA VAL A 141 0.67 13.93 4.05
C VAL A 141 1.14 15.37 4.25
N ARG A 142 0.31 16.36 3.91
CA ARG A 142 0.61 17.79 4.09
C ARG A 142 1.08 18.16 5.52
N PRO A 143 0.45 17.69 6.61
CA PRO A 143 0.91 17.97 7.96
C PRO A 143 2.33 17.45 8.27
N PHE A 144 2.84 16.51 7.47
CA PHE A 144 4.18 15.93 7.60
C PHE A 144 5.21 16.64 6.70
N GLY A 145 4.84 17.76 6.05
CA GLY A 145 5.74 18.54 5.20
C GLY A 145 5.96 17.96 3.80
N LEU A 146 5.13 16.99 3.40
CA LEU A 146 5.13 16.43 2.05
C LEU A 146 4.19 17.23 1.15
N ALA A 147 4.54 17.29 -0.13
CA ALA A 147 3.77 17.95 -1.17
C ALA A 147 3.14 16.91 -2.11
N GLU A 148 2.35 17.39 -3.05
CA GLU A 148 1.64 16.52 -4.00
C GLU A 148 2.57 15.60 -4.81
N HIS A 149 3.74 16.09 -5.22
CA HIS A 149 4.73 15.31 -5.97
C HIS A 149 5.42 14.22 -5.14
N ASP A 150 5.23 14.20 -3.81
CA ASP A 150 5.71 13.12 -2.96
C ASP A 150 4.76 11.91 -2.98
N VAL A 151 3.49 12.11 -3.33
CA VAL A 151 2.50 11.04 -3.55
C VAL A 151 2.86 10.26 -4.81
N HIS A 152 2.84 8.94 -4.70
CA HIS A 152 3.35 8.01 -5.71
C HIS A 152 2.33 6.89 -5.97
N ASP A 153 2.64 6.04 -6.96
CA ASP A 153 1.80 4.89 -7.26
C ASP A 153 1.66 3.98 -6.03
N VAL A 154 0.43 3.52 -5.80
CA VAL A 154 0.01 2.96 -4.52
C VAL A 154 0.15 1.44 -4.50
N VAL A 155 0.01 0.87 -3.32
CA VAL A 155 -0.51 -0.49 -3.20
C VAL A 155 -2.03 -0.39 -3.10
N ASN A 156 -2.74 -1.00 -4.05
CA ASN A 156 -4.20 -1.03 -4.08
C ASN A 156 -4.71 -2.20 -3.23
N LEU A 157 -4.77 -2.02 -1.92
CA LEU A 157 -5.19 -3.06 -0.98
C LEU A 157 -6.65 -3.45 -1.19
N PHE A 158 -6.93 -4.75 -1.13
CA PHE A 158 -8.25 -5.37 -1.32
C PHE A 158 -8.84 -5.22 -2.74
N GLN A 159 -8.20 -4.46 -3.62
CA GLN A 159 -8.62 -4.30 -5.00
C GLN A 159 -8.35 -5.55 -5.82
N VAL A 160 -9.32 -5.96 -6.64
CA VAL A 160 -9.13 -7.02 -7.64
C VAL A 160 -8.89 -6.42 -9.01
N THR A 161 -7.78 -6.81 -9.63
CA THR A 161 -7.44 -6.34 -10.98
C THR A 161 -6.78 -7.43 -11.81
N GLY A 162 -6.79 -7.22 -13.12
CA GLY A 162 -6.07 -8.06 -14.06
C GLY A 162 -5.76 -7.32 -15.35
N LEU A 163 -5.11 -8.03 -16.26
CA LEU A 163 -4.91 -7.62 -17.64
C LEU A 163 -5.67 -8.58 -18.54
N ASP A 164 -6.45 -8.05 -19.47
CA ASP A 164 -7.13 -8.87 -20.48
C ASP A 164 -6.15 -9.46 -21.51
N ASP A 165 -6.66 -10.22 -22.48
CA ASP A 165 -5.83 -10.84 -23.54
C ASP A 165 -5.08 -9.83 -24.42
N ARG A 166 -5.45 -8.55 -24.36
CA ARG A 166 -4.77 -7.44 -25.05
C ARG A 166 -3.84 -6.65 -24.13
N GLY A 167 -3.68 -7.07 -22.88
CA GLY A 167 -2.87 -6.38 -21.88
C GLY A 167 -3.54 -5.13 -21.29
N ARG A 168 -4.86 -4.96 -21.43
CA ARG A 168 -5.58 -3.81 -20.88
C ARG A 168 -6.00 -4.06 -19.44
N TYR A 169 -5.85 -3.04 -18.61
CA TYR A 169 -6.23 -3.07 -17.21
C TYR A 169 -7.76 -3.17 -17.03
N PHE A 170 -8.19 -4.07 -16.14
CA PHE A 170 -9.57 -4.16 -15.68
C PHE A 170 -9.64 -4.33 -14.17
N MET A 171 -10.80 -4.03 -13.61
CA MET A 171 -11.09 -4.16 -12.19
C MET A 171 -12.33 -5.03 -11.98
N SER A 172 -12.40 -5.69 -10.83
CA SER A 172 -13.55 -6.48 -10.41
C SER A 172 -13.92 -6.13 -8.95
N PRO A 173 -15.16 -6.45 -8.52
CA PRO A 173 -15.56 -6.26 -7.12
C PRO A 173 -14.61 -6.96 -6.15
N SER A 174 -14.29 -6.30 -5.04
CA SER A 174 -13.46 -6.88 -3.99
C SER A 174 -14.15 -8.08 -3.32
N PRO A 175 -13.45 -9.21 -3.08
CA PRO A 175 -14.00 -10.36 -2.37
C PRO A 175 -13.97 -10.18 -0.85
N ALA A 176 -13.44 -9.05 -0.36
CA ALA A 176 -13.27 -8.78 1.06
C ALA A 176 -14.61 -8.82 1.81
N ARG A 177 -14.55 -9.27 3.05
CA ARG A 177 -15.66 -9.32 4.01
C ARG A 177 -15.32 -8.48 5.23
N ALA A 178 -16.30 -8.32 6.10
CA ALA A 178 -16.08 -7.70 7.40
C ALA A 178 -15.01 -8.48 8.18
N GLY A 179 -13.93 -7.81 8.58
CA GLY A 179 -12.83 -8.37 9.36
C GLY A 179 -11.62 -8.86 8.55
N ASP A 180 -11.71 -8.93 7.22
CA ASP A 180 -10.55 -9.22 6.37
C ASP A 180 -9.44 -8.19 6.56
N ALA A 181 -8.19 -8.62 6.42
CA ALA A 181 -7.04 -7.81 6.76
C ALA A 181 -5.76 -8.23 6.05
N VAL A 182 -4.86 -7.25 5.90
CA VAL A 182 -3.44 -7.44 5.58
C VAL A 182 -2.61 -6.94 6.75
N GLU A 183 -1.57 -7.68 7.10
CA GLU A 183 -0.57 -7.29 8.10
C GLU A 183 0.79 -7.07 7.45
N LEU A 184 1.43 -5.95 7.77
CA LEU A 184 2.73 -5.55 7.26
C LEU A 184 3.71 -5.38 8.43
N LEU A 185 4.90 -5.98 8.33
CA LEU A 185 6.04 -5.59 9.15
C LEU A 185 6.66 -4.33 8.54
N ALA A 186 6.86 -3.29 9.34
CA ALA A 186 7.66 -2.14 8.95
C ALA A 186 9.15 -2.52 9.00
N GLU A 187 9.81 -2.59 7.85
CA GLU A 187 11.24 -2.95 7.75
C GLU A 187 12.16 -1.76 8.07
N GLN A 188 11.61 -0.55 8.00
CA GLN A 188 12.26 0.73 8.32
C GLN A 188 11.33 1.55 9.22
N ASP A 189 11.80 2.69 9.72
CA ASP A 189 10.89 3.70 10.24
C ASP A 189 10.12 4.31 9.06
N LEU A 190 8.79 4.25 9.10
CA LEU A 190 7.94 4.64 8.00
C LEU A 190 7.04 5.82 8.36
N LEU A 191 6.79 6.67 7.37
CA LEU A 191 5.55 7.41 7.25
C LEU A 191 4.67 6.63 6.30
N MET A 192 3.46 6.26 6.72
CA MET A 192 2.48 5.58 5.89
C MET A 192 1.29 6.50 5.68
N ALA A 193 0.66 6.45 4.51
CA ALA A 193 -0.61 7.12 4.26
C ALA A 193 -1.56 6.20 3.51
N LEU A 194 -2.80 6.14 3.95
CA LEU A 194 -3.85 5.33 3.36
C LEU A 194 -5.01 6.24 2.97
N SER A 195 -5.55 6.00 1.77
CA SER A 195 -6.82 6.58 1.32
C SER A 195 -7.88 5.49 1.24
N THR A 196 -9.09 5.76 1.74
CA THR A 196 -10.28 4.95 1.48
C THR A 196 -10.84 5.34 0.11
N CYS A 197 -10.71 4.43 -0.87
CA CYS A 197 -11.05 4.74 -2.26
C CYS A 197 -12.52 5.13 -2.46
N PRO A 198 -12.82 6.22 -3.20
CA PRO A 198 -14.20 6.61 -3.48
C PRO A 198 -14.93 5.65 -4.42
N GLY A 199 -14.24 4.69 -5.02
CA GLY A 199 -14.85 3.58 -5.75
C GLY A 199 -15.45 2.49 -4.85
N GLY A 200 -15.26 2.58 -3.53
CA GLY A 200 -15.78 1.62 -2.55
C GLY A 200 -15.17 0.23 -2.73
N ASP A 201 -16.04 -0.76 -2.94
CA ASP A 201 -15.67 -2.14 -3.28
C ASP A 201 -15.51 -2.39 -4.79
N LEU A 202 -15.66 -1.35 -5.62
CA LEU A 202 -15.62 -1.35 -7.09
C LEU A 202 -16.77 -2.08 -7.79
N SER A 203 -17.82 -2.51 -7.07
CA SER A 203 -19.01 -3.13 -7.68
C SER A 203 -19.90 -2.16 -8.45
N ALA A 204 -19.82 -0.87 -8.12
CA ALA A 204 -20.58 0.20 -8.75
C ALA A 204 -19.66 1.24 -9.42
N TRP A 205 -18.44 0.84 -9.80
CA TRP A 205 -17.45 1.75 -10.39
C TRP A 205 -17.97 2.38 -11.69
N ALA A 206 -18.10 3.71 -11.69
CA ALA A 206 -18.51 4.48 -12.84
C ALA A 206 -18.06 5.95 -12.68
N LEU A 207 -17.30 6.47 -13.65
CA LEU A 207 -16.78 7.84 -13.60
C LEU A 207 -17.89 8.91 -13.60
N ASP A 208 -19.03 8.60 -14.21
CA ASP A 208 -20.20 9.47 -14.35
C ASP A 208 -21.28 9.23 -13.28
N SER A 209 -21.08 8.26 -12.36
CA SER A 209 -22.03 7.97 -11.27
C SER A 209 -21.40 7.98 -9.87
N PRO A 210 -20.94 9.15 -9.37
CA PRO A 210 -20.36 9.27 -8.03
C PRO A 210 -21.28 8.81 -6.90
N ALA A 211 -22.59 8.98 -7.06
CA ALA A 211 -23.57 8.57 -6.06
C ALA A 211 -23.64 7.04 -5.90
N ALA A 212 -23.54 6.29 -7.01
CA ALA A 212 -23.55 4.83 -6.96
C ALA A 212 -22.29 4.31 -6.26
N MET A 213 -21.11 4.83 -6.62
CA MET A 213 -19.85 4.48 -5.96
C MET A 213 -19.86 4.85 -4.47
N ALA A 214 -20.41 6.01 -4.10
CA ALA A 214 -20.50 6.43 -2.71
C ALA A 214 -21.34 5.47 -1.85
N SER A 215 -22.32 4.76 -2.43
CA SER A 215 -23.16 3.80 -1.71
C SER A 215 -22.44 2.49 -1.35
N THR A 216 -21.29 2.21 -1.99
CA THR A 216 -20.44 1.05 -1.70
C THR A 216 -19.20 1.41 -0.89
N CYS A 217 -19.05 2.68 -0.50
CA CYS A 217 -17.92 3.16 0.29
C CYS A 217 -18.11 2.84 1.77
N ARG A 218 -17.09 2.25 2.39
CA ARG A 218 -17.05 1.85 3.80
C ARG A 218 -15.74 2.31 4.43
N PRO A 219 -15.64 2.39 5.76
CA PRO A 219 -14.39 2.74 6.41
C PRO A 219 -13.34 1.62 6.32
N LEU A 220 -12.06 1.99 6.45
CA LEU A 220 -10.95 1.07 6.73
C LEU A 220 -10.41 1.32 8.13
N ARG A 221 -9.98 0.26 8.82
CA ARG A 221 -9.35 0.37 10.14
C ARG A 221 -7.85 0.09 10.05
N VAL A 222 -7.07 0.89 10.73
CA VAL A 222 -5.62 0.72 10.88
C VAL A 222 -5.30 0.52 12.34
N GLN A 223 -4.49 -0.51 12.62
CA GLN A 223 -3.96 -0.78 13.94
C GLN A 223 -2.45 -0.92 13.84
N VAL A 224 -1.71 -0.26 14.74
CA VAL A 224 -0.26 -0.36 14.81
C VAL A 224 0.10 -1.10 16.09
N PHE A 225 1.03 -2.04 15.97
CA PHE A 225 1.45 -2.91 17.06
C PHE A 225 2.96 -2.89 17.22
N ARG A 226 3.43 -2.76 18.46
CA ARG A 226 4.79 -3.12 18.83
C ARG A 226 4.83 -4.60 19.26
N LEU A 227 5.97 -5.26 19.09
CA LEU A 227 6.17 -6.58 19.68
C LEU A 227 6.23 -6.43 21.20
N ALA A 228 5.61 -7.35 21.93
CA ALA A 228 5.63 -7.30 23.40
C ALA A 228 7.01 -7.68 23.97
N ASP A 229 7.78 -8.47 23.22
CA ASP A 229 9.17 -8.82 23.52
C ASP A 229 10.13 -8.00 22.66
N ASP A 230 10.72 -6.96 23.24
CA ASP A 230 11.68 -6.06 22.59
C ASP A 230 12.96 -6.78 22.12
N GLY A 231 13.30 -7.93 22.72
CA GLY A 231 14.47 -8.73 22.36
C GLY A 231 14.24 -9.72 21.22
N LEU A 232 12.99 -9.94 20.79
CA LEU A 232 12.64 -10.97 19.81
C LEU A 232 13.37 -10.75 18.47
N LEU A 233 13.34 -9.52 17.95
CA LEU A 233 13.94 -9.22 16.65
C LEU A 233 15.45 -9.46 16.64
N ALA A 234 16.14 -9.03 17.70
CA ALA A 234 17.57 -9.25 17.87
C ALA A 234 17.91 -10.75 17.94
N ARG A 235 17.15 -11.54 18.70
CA ARG A 235 17.34 -13.01 18.78
C ARG A 235 17.10 -13.71 17.45
N LEU A 236 16.21 -13.17 16.61
CA LEU A 236 15.98 -13.66 15.26
C LEU A 236 17.02 -13.17 14.24
N GLY A 237 17.97 -12.32 14.66
CA GLY A 237 18.95 -11.68 13.77
C GLY A 237 18.35 -10.66 12.82
N TRP A 238 17.12 -10.20 13.08
CA TRP A 238 16.48 -9.16 12.27
C TRP A 238 17.14 -7.82 12.56
N ARG A 239 17.39 -7.06 11.49
CA ARG A 239 17.79 -5.66 11.53
C ARG A 239 17.27 -4.96 10.27
N PRO A 240 16.97 -3.66 10.32
CA PRO A 240 16.62 -2.90 9.13
C PRO A 240 17.65 -3.10 8.02
N ALA A 241 17.19 -3.36 6.80
CA ALA A 241 18.07 -3.51 5.65
C ALA A 241 18.83 -2.20 5.37
N CYS A 242 20.12 -2.30 5.03
CA CYS A 242 20.89 -1.17 4.54
C CYS A 242 20.39 -0.74 3.15
N VAL A 243 20.66 0.52 2.79
CA VAL A 243 20.48 0.99 1.40
C VAL A 243 21.38 0.22 0.45
N SER A 244 21.04 0.21 -0.83
CA SER A 244 21.83 -0.43 -1.90
C SER A 244 23.29 0.01 -1.85
N ALA A 245 24.20 -0.96 -1.93
CA ALA A 245 25.64 -0.72 -1.94
C ALA A 245 26.17 -0.31 -3.34
N TYR A 246 25.30 -0.14 -4.33
CA TYR A 246 25.71 0.31 -5.65
C TYR A 246 26.36 1.70 -5.56
N ALA A 247 27.62 1.78 -5.96
CA ALA A 247 28.45 2.98 -5.78
C ALA A 247 28.00 4.21 -6.59
N GLY A 248 26.95 4.11 -7.41
CA GLY A 248 26.44 5.26 -8.17
C GLY A 248 27.44 5.82 -9.19
N ARG A 249 28.42 5.02 -9.63
CA ARG A 249 29.42 5.48 -10.61
C ARG A 249 28.81 5.73 -12.00
N HIS A 250 27.67 5.10 -12.31
CA HIS A 250 26.91 5.29 -13.55
C HIS A 250 27.74 5.20 -14.85
N GLY A 251 28.84 4.43 -14.83
CA GLY A 251 29.75 4.31 -15.98
C GLY A 251 30.51 5.59 -16.32
N ILE A 252 30.49 6.62 -15.45
CA ILE A 252 31.22 7.88 -15.65
C ILE A 252 32.73 7.67 -15.54
N VAL A 253 33.16 6.67 -14.76
CA VAL A 253 34.55 6.21 -14.69
C VAL A 253 34.58 4.76 -15.13
N GLU A 254 35.31 4.49 -16.22
CA GLU A 254 35.57 3.14 -16.70
C GLU A 254 36.40 2.38 -15.66
N PRO A 255 36.09 1.10 -15.36
CA PRO A 255 36.82 0.33 -14.35
C PRO A 255 38.32 0.13 -14.64
N ASP A 256 38.77 0.41 -15.88
CA ASP A 256 40.11 0.06 -16.39
C ASP A 256 40.86 1.24 -17.09
N ALA A 257 40.58 2.49 -16.71
CA ALA A 257 41.34 3.67 -17.16
C ALA A 257 42.40 4.13 -16.14
#